data_AF-A0A344TW94-F1
#
_entry.id   AF-A0A344TW94-F1
#
_cell.length_a   1.000
_cell.length_b   1.000
_cell.length_c   1.000
_cell.angle_alpha   90.00
_cell.angle_beta   90.00
_cell.angle_gamma   90.00
#
_symmetry.space_group_name_H-M   'P 1'
#
loop_
_entity.id
_entity.type
_entity.pdbx_description
1 polymer ?
#
loop_
_entity_poly.entity_id
_entity_poly.type
_entity_poly.pdbx_seq_one_letter_code
_entity_poly.pdbx_strand_id
1 'polypeptide(L)' 'MTRAVLRCVPHTIRHAPEGGVTYEAFCVAEGCGAESGAHDEQEGPQDWALRHAGRTGHDLFRRVFTDHARVSRDT' A
#
# COMPACT_ATOMS: atom_id res chain seq x y z
N MET A 1 29.45 -31.78 14.62
CA MET A 1 28.50 -30.68 14.86
C MET A 1 29.29 -29.40 15.05
N THR A 2 29.29 -28.49 14.07
CA THR A 2 30.05 -27.23 14.16
C THR A 2 29.18 -26.18 14.84
N ARG A 3 29.67 -25.58 15.93
CA ARG A 3 28.92 -24.56 16.68
C ARG A 3 29.06 -23.21 15.97
N ALA A 4 27.94 -22.62 15.58
CA ALA A 4 27.90 -21.25 15.07
C ALA A 4 27.66 -20.25 16.21
N VAL A 5 28.23 -19.04 16.09
CA VAL A 5 27.94 -17.91 16.96
C VAL A 5 27.13 -16.90 16.17
N LEU A 6 25.87 -16.68 16.55
CA LEU A 6 25.02 -15.63 16.00
C LEU A 6 25.23 -14.35 16.82
N ARG A 7 25.40 -13.21 16.14
CA ARG A 7 25.39 -11.89 16.77
C ARG A 7 24.12 -11.16 16.36
N CYS A 8 23.17 -11.06 17.28
CA CYS A 8 21.97 -10.27 17.07
C CYS A 8 22.33 -8.78 17.17
N VAL A 9 22.06 -8.02 16.12
CA VAL A 9 22.25 -6.55 16.12
C VAL A 9 20.90 -5.89 15.88
N PRO A 10 20.53 -4.87 16.66
CA PRO A 10 19.30 -4.13 16.43
C PRO A 10 19.26 -3.52 15.02
N HIS A 11 18.07 -3.56 14.43
CA HIS A 11 17.77 -2.89 13.17
C HIS A 11 16.52 -2.04 13.37
N THR A 12 16.47 -0.94 12.64
CA THR A 12 15.34 -0.03 12.58
C THR A 12 14.80 0.02 11.15
N ILE A 13 13.49 0.26 11.01
CA ILE A 13 12.81 0.43 9.72
C ILE A 13 12.02 1.74 9.73
N ARG A 14 12.13 2.52 8.65
CA ARG A 14 11.47 3.83 8.49
C ARG A 14 10.99 3.99 7.05
N HIS A 15 9.94 4.78 6.87
CA HIS A 15 9.48 5.24 5.55
C HIS A 15 10.63 5.84 4.74
N ALA A 16 10.67 5.54 3.45
CA ALA A 16 11.66 5.98 2.48
C ALA A 16 10.98 6.85 1.41
N PRO A 17 10.92 8.19 1.60
CA PRO A 17 10.20 9.09 0.69
C PRO A 17 10.67 8.99 -0.77
N GLU A 18 11.94 8.65 -0.98
CA GLU A 18 12.53 8.47 -2.31
C GLU A 18 11.93 7.30 -3.10
N GLY A 19 11.32 6.32 -2.42
CA GLY A 19 10.60 5.23 -3.07
C GLY A 19 9.15 5.58 -3.42
N GLY A 20 8.62 6.68 -2.86
CA GLY A 20 7.23 7.08 -3.04
C GLY A 20 6.22 6.12 -2.41
N VAL A 21 4.94 6.45 -2.60
CA VAL A 21 3.80 5.64 -2.17
C VAL A 21 2.92 5.42 -3.40
N THR A 22 2.47 4.18 -3.59
CA THR A 22 1.48 3.85 -4.63
C THR A 22 0.11 3.68 -4.00
N TYR A 23 -0.91 4.24 -4.65
CA TYR A 23 -2.29 4.27 -4.18
C TYR A 23 -3.21 3.47 -5.11
N GLU A 24 -4.08 2.66 -4.52
CA GLU A 24 -5.07 1.87 -5.25
C GLU A 24 -6.41 1.84 -4.48
N ALA A 25 -7.51 1.71 -5.22
CA ALA A 25 -8.85 1.50 -4.68
C ALA A 25 -9.54 0.34 -5.40
N PHE A 26 -10.29 -0.46 -4.65
CA PHE A 26 -11.01 -1.63 -5.12
C PHE A 26 -12.47 -1.54 -4.64
N CYS A 27 -13.42 -1.67 -5.55
CA CYS A 27 -14.82 -1.80 -5.19
C CYS A 27 -15.07 -3.20 -4.64
N VAL A 28 -15.60 -3.29 -3.41
CA VAL A 28 -15.83 -4.58 -2.72
C VAL A 28 -17.31 -4.99 -2.71
N ALA A 29 -18.15 -4.27 -3.45
CA ALA A 29 -19.53 -4.71 -3.68
C ALA A 29 -19.53 -6.11 -4.32
N GLU A 30 -20.46 -6.95 -3.89
CA GLU A 30 -20.58 -8.33 -4.36
C GLU A 30 -20.66 -8.36 -5.89
N GLY A 31 -19.80 -9.16 -6.53
CA GLY A 31 -19.78 -9.33 -7.98
C GLY A 31 -19.21 -8.15 -8.80
N CYS A 32 -18.76 -7.06 -8.18
CA CYS A 32 -18.22 -5.91 -8.91
C CYS A 32 -16.74 -6.08 -9.26
N GLY A 33 -15.85 -6.14 -8.26
CA GLY A 33 -14.41 -6.36 -8.46
C GLY A 33 -13.65 -5.28 -9.23
N ALA A 34 -14.28 -4.14 -9.56
CA ALA A 34 -13.63 -3.06 -10.29
C ALA A 34 -12.53 -2.39 -9.43
N GLU A 35 -11.47 -1.91 -10.09
CA GLU A 35 -10.32 -1.29 -9.44
C GLU A 35 -9.84 -0.02 -10.17
N SER A 36 -9.19 0.88 -9.43
CA SER A 36 -8.60 2.11 -9.99
C SER A 36 -7.30 1.88 -10.76
N GLY A 37 -6.64 0.74 -10.53
CA GLY A 37 -5.20 0.55 -10.79
C GLY A 37 -4.33 1.37 -9.84
N ALA A 38 -3.01 1.27 -10.03
CA ALA A 38 -1.97 1.99 -9.30
C ALA A 38 -1.84 3.45 -9.74
N HIS A 39 -1.72 4.36 -8.78
CA HIS A 39 -1.48 5.79 -8.98
C HIS A 39 -0.39 6.29 -8.04
N ASP A 40 0.35 7.32 -8.47
CA ASP A 40 1.39 7.98 -7.67
C ASP A 40 0.81 9.02 -6.70
N GLU A 41 -0.45 9.43 -6.92
CA GLU A 41 -1.18 10.42 -6.13
C GLU A 41 -2.49 9.81 -5.59
N GLN A 42 -2.88 10.23 -4.39
CA GLN A 42 -4.02 9.64 -3.69
C GLN A 42 -5.35 10.03 -4.32
N GLU A 43 -5.39 11.18 -4.98
CA GLU A 43 -6.52 11.81 -5.63
C GLU A 43 -7.05 10.93 -6.77
N GLY A 44 -6.18 10.26 -7.53
CA GLY A 44 -6.57 9.40 -8.66
C GLY A 44 -7.53 8.26 -8.25
N PRO A 45 -7.16 7.39 -7.30
CA PRO A 45 -8.05 6.35 -6.79
C PRO A 45 -9.30 6.88 -6.09
N GLN A 46 -9.23 8.03 -5.43
CA GLN A 46 -10.39 8.66 -4.78
C GLN A 46 -11.41 9.14 -5.82
N ASP A 47 -10.95 9.90 -6.82
CA ASP A 47 -11.78 10.36 -7.93
C ASP A 47 -12.43 9.18 -8.68
N TRP A 48 -11.65 8.12 -8.89
CA TRP A 48 -12.17 6.89 -9.47
C TRP A 48 -13.30 6.30 -8.63
N ALA A 49 -13.12 6.19 -7.30
CA ALA A 49 -14.10 5.64 -6.39
C ALA A 49 -15.38 6.49 -6.33
N LEU A 50 -15.25 7.83 -6.26
CA LEU A 50 -16.38 8.76 -6.30
C LEU A 50 -17.20 8.61 -7.58
N ARG A 51 -16.52 8.56 -8.74
CA ARG A 51 -17.18 8.37 -10.03
C ARG A 51 -17.82 6.98 -10.14
N HIS A 52 -17.20 5.95 -9.59
CA HIS A 52 -17.73 4.59 -9.57
C HIS A 52 -18.99 4.49 -8.71
N ALA A 53 -18.95 5.05 -7.50
CA ALA A 53 -20.09 5.13 -6.61
C ALA A 53 -21.26 5.86 -7.26
N GLY A 54 -21.01 7.01 -7.89
CA GLY A 54 -22.05 7.78 -8.58
C GLY A 54 -22.73 7.03 -9.75
N ARG A 55 -22.03 6.11 -10.41
CA ARG A 55 -22.58 5.32 -11.52
C ARG A 55 -23.28 4.03 -11.11
N THR A 56 -22.82 3.42 -10.01
CA THR A 56 -23.22 2.06 -9.63
C THR A 56 -24.03 1.99 -8.34
N GLY A 57 -23.97 3.04 -7.51
CA GLY A 57 -24.50 3.01 -6.15
C GLY A 57 -23.64 2.23 -5.15
N HIS A 58 -22.50 1.66 -5.58
CA HIS A 58 -21.59 0.96 -4.67
C HIS A 58 -20.85 1.96 -3.78
N ASP A 59 -20.88 1.75 -2.48
CA ASP A 59 -20.45 2.72 -1.47
C ASP A 59 -19.26 2.28 -0.62
N LEU A 60 -18.88 0.99 -0.66
CA LEU A 60 -17.73 0.45 0.06
C LEU A 60 -16.56 0.12 -0.87
N PHE A 61 -15.38 0.65 -0.50
CA PHE A 61 -14.14 0.48 -1.24
C PHE A 61 -13.00 0.10 -0.29
N ARG A 62 -12.22 -0.92 -0.67
CA ARG A 62 -10.92 -1.20 -0.03
C ARG A 62 -9.87 -0.30 -0.65
N ARG A 63 -9.08 0.38 0.18
CA ARG A 63 -7.95 1.20 -0.26
C ARG A 63 -6.65 0.53 0.11
N VAL A 64 -5.68 0.54 -0.79
CA VAL A 64 -4.33 0.01 -0.58
C VAL A 64 -3.33 1.14 -0.75
N PHE A 65 -2.39 1.21 0.18
CA PHE A 65 -1.30 2.17 0.21
C PHE A 65 -0.02 1.36 0.30
N THR A 66 0.74 1.33 -0.79
CA THR A 66 2.00 0.59 -0.86
C THR A 66 3.13 1.57 -0.60
N ASP A 67 3.76 1.43 0.56
CA ASP A 67 4.86 2.28 0.99
C ASP A 67 6.22 1.59 0.81
N HIS A 68 7.25 2.39 0.55
CA HIS A 68 8.63 1.97 0.57
C HIS A 68 9.28 2.33 1.90
N ALA A 69 10.05 1.38 2.45
CA ALA A 69 10.75 1.57 3.71
C ALA A 69 12.22 1.16 3.60
N ARG A 70 13.06 1.90 4.31
CA ARG A 70 14.50 1.65 4.42
C ARG A 70 14.81 1.03 5.78
N VAL A 71 15.62 -0.03 5.74
CA VAL A 71 16.16 -0.70 6.92
C VAL A 71 17.56 -0.16 7.20
N SER A 72 17.80 0.26 8.43
CA SER A 72 19.11 0.64 8.95
C SER A 72 19.52 -0.28 10.08
N ARG A 73 20.82 -0.55 10.16
CA ARG A 73 21.42 -1.26 11.29
C ARG A 73 21.92 -0.23 12.30
N ASP A 74 21.60 -0.43 13.57
CA ASP A 74 22.11 0.44 14.63
C ASP A 74 23.61 0.10 14.81
N THR A 75 24.49 1.08 14.55
CA THR A 75 25.96 0.95 14.65
C THR A 75 26.45 1.15 16.06
#